data_AF-A0A941FE84-F1
#
_entry.id   AF-A0A941FE84-F1
#
_cell.length_a   1.000
_cell.length_b   1.000
_cell.length_c   1.000
_cell.angle_alpha   90.00
_cell.angle_beta   90.00
_cell.angle_gamma   90.00
#
_symmetry.space_group_name_H-M   'P 1'
#
loop_
_entity.id
_entity.type
_entity.pdbx_description
1 polymer ?
#
loop_
_entity_poly.entity_id
_entity_poly.type
_entity_poly.pdbx_seq_one_letter_code
_entity_poly.pdbx_strand_id
1 'polypeptide(L)'
;MAQGRVTYGLDYRVTPPAVVGGDGTGHDTSVRLCRDPDSPAADRLRSLRAFHLHAEDGTPVARVITEQALGSRLSGRPAVYHVLDPYGAPLGRITLRRRRAFRWGRRCWTVEPVDGPVLRGYQGRLVWWALWWPLGLPVYLLFLAWALLAEADDGIRPPRRVIWRDPSRRAHLVFRAVAEDYQLLRHDVDPRLVNALIALHQSYDCPEEAGAGGWYGT
;
A
#
# COMPACT_ATOMS: atom_id res chain seq x y z
N MET A 1 -8.56 1.46 -28.73
CA MET A 1 -9.28 0.45 -27.93
C MET A 1 -9.05 0.76 -26.47
N ALA A 2 -10.08 1.17 -25.74
CA ALA A 2 -9.99 1.49 -24.32
C ALA A 2 -9.81 0.18 -23.55
N GLN A 3 -8.60 -0.11 -23.11
CA GLN A 3 -8.34 -1.23 -22.20
C GLN A 3 -9.12 -0.96 -20.91
N GLY A 4 -10.05 -1.86 -20.55
CA GLY A 4 -10.93 -1.71 -19.40
C GLY A 4 -10.13 -1.43 -18.15
N ARG A 5 -10.46 -0.35 -17.44
CA ARG A 5 -9.75 0.06 -16.23
C ARG A 5 -10.38 -0.68 -15.06
N VAL A 6 -9.61 -1.50 -14.35
CA VAL A 6 -10.08 -2.13 -13.12
C VAL A 6 -9.72 -1.24 -11.95
N THR A 7 -10.69 -1.00 -11.07
CA THR A 7 -10.51 -0.23 -9.84
C THR A 7 -10.62 -1.17 -8.65
N TYR A 8 -9.65 -1.09 -7.74
CA TYR A 8 -9.63 -1.83 -6.50
C TYR A 8 -9.78 -0.87 -5.32
N GLY A 9 -10.57 -1.27 -4.32
CA GLY A 9 -10.69 -0.60 -3.03
C GLY A 9 -10.47 -1.59 -1.89
N LEU A 10 -10.25 -1.09 -0.68
CA LEU A 10 -10.29 -1.93 0.52
C LEU A 10 -11.60 -1.66 1.26
N ASP A 11 -12.39 -2.70 1.50
CA ASP A 11 -13.58 -2.64 2.34
C ASP A 11 -13.22 -3.05 3.78
N TYR A 12 -13.31 -2.08 4.69
CA TYR A 12 -13.08 -2.24 6.12
C TYR A 12 -14.35 -2.62 6.90
N ARG A 13 -15.53 -2.59 6.27
CA ARG A 13 -16.81 -2.91 6.92
C ARG A 13 -17.01 -4.41 7.10
N VAL A 14 -16.27 -5.20 6.33
CA VAL A 14 -16.26 -6.66 6.42
C VAL A 14 -15.12 -7.14 7.30
N THR A 15 -15.36 -8.20 8.07
CA THR A 15 -14.35 -8.84 8.91
C THR A 15 -14.16 -10.29 8.47
N PRO A 16 -12.95 -10.72 8.08
CA PRO A 16 -11.75 -9.90 7.84
C PRO A 16 -11.90 -8.91 6.66
N PRO A 17 -11.15 -7.78 6.65
CA PRO A 17 -11.21 -6.79 5.57
C PRO A 17 -10.91 -7.39 4.20
N ALA A 18 -11.52 -6.83 3.16
CA ALA A 18 -11.43 -7.37 1.80
C ALA A 18 -10.92 -6.34 0.79
N VAL A 19 -10.08 -6.77 -0.15
CA VAL A 19 -9.80 -6.02 -1.38
C VAL A 19 -10.94 -6.33 -2.35
N VAL A 20 -11.65 -5.30 -2.81
CA VAL A 20 -12.74 -5.42 -3.77
C VAL A 20 -12.27 -4.79 -5.08
N GLY A 21 -12.20 -5.58 -6.15
CA GLY A 21 -11.84 -5.16 -7.49
C GLY A 21 -13.05 -5.20 -8.41
N GLY A 22 -13.40 -4.06 -9.00
CA GLY A 22 -14.51 -3.91 -9.94
C GLY A 22 -14.08 -3.27 -11.26
N ASP A 23 -14.62 -3.77 -12.37
CA ASP A 23 -14.41 -3.21 -13.71
C ASP A 23 -15.59 -2.35 -14.18
N GLY A 24 -16.59 -2.14 -13.31
CA GLY A 24 -17.82 -1.40 -13.61
C GLY A 24 -18.89 -2.21 -14.35
N THR A 25 -18.63 -3.49 -14.64
CA THR A 25 -19.57 -4.40 -15.33
C THR A 25 -20.33 -5.35 -14.38
N GLY A 26 -20.15 -5.19 -13.07
CA GLY A 26 -20.87 -5.94 -12.04
C GLY A 26 -20.20 -7.26 -11.60
N HIS A 27 -19.03 -7.60 -12.14
CA HIS A 27 -18.19 -8.67 -11.61
C HIS A 27 -17.18 -8.09 -10.61
N ASP A 28 -17.64 -7.91 -9.37
CA ASP A 28 -16.73 -7.55 -8.28
C ASP A 28 -15.99 -8.80 -7.79
N THR A 29 -14.67 -8.76 -7.86
CA THR A 29 -13.78 -9.77 -7.26
C THR A 29 -13.43 -9.32 -5.86
N SER A 30 -13.80 -10.11 -4.84
CA SER A 30 -13.48 -9.82 -3.45
C SER A 30 -12.42 -10.80 -2.91
N VAL A 31 -11.38 -10.27 -2.25
CA VAL A 31 -10.30 -11.05 -1.64
C VAL A 31 -10.12 -10.64 -0.19
N ARG A 32 -10.40 -11.55 0.72
CA ARG A 32 -10.29 -11.38 2.17
C ARG A 32 -8.85 -11.47 2.67
N LEU A 33 -8.52 -10.63 3.64
CA LEU A 33 -7.18 -10.49 4.22
C LEU A 33 -7.13 -11.12 5.61
N CYS A 34 -6.56 -12.31 5.71
CA CYS A 34 -6.44 -13.04 6.97
C CYS A 34 -5.01 -12.98 7.49
N ARG A 35 -4.80 -12.52 8.72
CA ARG A 35 -3.47 -12.58 9.34
C ARG A 35 -3.06 -14.04 9.53
N ASP A 36 -1.78 -14.32 9.28
CA ASP A 36 -1.23 -15.65 9.47
C ASP A 36 -1.19 -15.98 10.97
N PRO A 37 -1.70 -17.14 11.44
CA PRO A 37 -1.62 -17.52 12.86
C PRO A 37 -0.17 -17.56 13.36
N ASP A 38 0.78 -17.95 12.51
CA ASP A 38 2.21 -17.99 12.83
C ASP A 38 2.91 -16.64 12.55
N SER A 39 2.14 -15.55 12.52
CA SER A 39 2.68 -14.23 12.26
C SER A 39 3.75 -13.86 13.27
N PRO A 40 4.91 -13.35 12.83
CA PRO A 40 5.91 -12.83 13.75
C PRO A 40 5.34 -11.70 14.60
N ALA A 41 5.83 -11.59 15.84
CA ALA A 41 5.53 -10.46 16.70
C ALA A 41 5.91 -9.14 16.02
N ALA A 42 5.18 -8.07 16.31
CA ALA A 42 5.45 -6.77 15.72
C ALA A 42 6.87 -6.29 16.09
N ASP A 43 7.68 -5.97 15.08
CA ASP A 43 8.96 -5.29 15.26
C ASP A 43 8.73 -3.81 15.63
N ARG A 44 9.80 -3.15 16.09
CA ARG A 44 9.78 -1.73 16.49
C ARG A 44 9.21 -0.79 15.42
N LEU A 45 9.37 -1.12 14.14
CA LEU A 45 8.87 -0.32 13.02
C LEU A 45 7.59 -0.87 12.40
N ARG A 46 6.99 -1.92 13.00
CA ARG A 46 5.77 -2.60 12.53
C ARG A 46 5.85 -2.93 11.04
N SER A 47 6.98 -3.46 10.61
CA SER A 47 7.26 -3.92 9.27
C SER A 47 7.09 -5.41 9.07
N LEU A 48 7.15 -6.22 10.12
CA LEU A 48 6.88 -7.65 9.99
C LEU A 48 5.39 -7.88 9.69
N ARG A 49 5.12 -8.54 8.56
CA ARG A 49 3.81 -8.87 8.02
C ARG A 49 3.80 -10.32 7.50
N ALA A 50 2.83 -11.10 7.92
CA ALA A 50 2.51 -12.41 7.39
C ALA A 50 0.98 -12.53 7.30
N PHE A 51 0.46 -12.74 6.10
CA PHE A 51 -0.99 -12.85 5.90
C PHE A 51 -1.33 -13.66 4.65
N HIS A 52 -2.54 -14.20 4.65
CA HIS A 52 -3.14 -14.95 3.56
C HIS A 52 -4.22 -14.11 2.88
N LEU A 53 -4.28 -14.23 1.57
CA LEU A 53 -5.33 -13.69 0.71
C LEU A 53 -6.24 -14.86 0.36
N HIS A 54 -7.52 -14.76 0.71
CA HIS A 54 -8.54 -15.75 0.38
C HIS A 54 -9.59 -15.13 -0.54
N ALA A 55 -10.05 -15.87 -1.54
CA ALA A 55 -11.21 -15.46 -2.31
C ALA A 55 -12.49 -15.53 -1.44
N GLU A 56 -13.59 -14.99 -1.94
CA GLU A 56 -14.87 -14.94 -1.21
C GLU A 56 -15.40 -16.31 -0.80
N ASP A 57 -15.15 -17.32 -1.63
CA ASP A 57 -15.48 -18.74 -1.41
C ASP A 57 -14.54 -19.43 -0.39
N GLY A 58 -13.55 -18.71 0.15
CA GLY A 58 -12.55 -19.21 1.08
C GLY A 58 -11.31 -19.82 0.41
N THR A 59 -11.29 -19.92 -0.93
CA THR A 59 -10.17 -20.50 -1.68
C THR A 59 -8.90 -19.68 -1.43
N PRO A 60 -7.76 -20.31 -1.08
CA PRO A 60 -6.51 -19.58 -0.91
C PRO A 60 -6.05 -19.01 -2.26
N VAL A 61 -5.69 -17.72 -2.28
CA VAL A 61 -5.29 -16.98 -3.49
C VAL A 61 -3.78 -16.71 -3.49
N ALA A 62 -3.24 -16.23 -2.37
CA ALA A 62 -1.82 -15.94 -2.21
C ALA A 62 -1.46 -15.80 -0.72
N ARG A 63 -0.18 -15.93 -0.41
CA ARG A 63 0.38 -15.69 0.93
C ARG A 63 1.49 -14.67 0.85
N VAL A 64 1.52 -13.73 1.79
CA VAL A 64 2.58 -12.73 1.91
C VAL A 64 3.38 -13.03 3.16
N ILE A 65 4.71 -13.11 3.03
CA ILE A 65 5.64 -13.32 4.14
C ILE A 65 6.75 -12.27 4.12
N THR A 66 7.23 -11.88 5.29
CA THR A 66 8.36 -10.94 5.41
C THR A 66 9.67 -11.70 5.42
N GLU A 67 10.53 -11.45 4.45
CA GLU A 67 11.91 -11.95 4.41
C GLU A 67 12.84 -11.01 5.20
N GLN A 68 12.66 -9.70 5.03
CA GLN A 68 13.51 -8.70 5.67
C GLN A 68 12.68 -7.60 6.31
N ALA A 69 12.91 -7.38 7.61
CA ALA A 69 12.31 -6.27 8.35
C ALA A 69 12.88 -4.91 7.91
N LEU A 70 12.05 -3.88 8.02
CA LEU A 70 12.46 -2.51 7.72
C LEU A 70 13.53 -2.05 8.71
N GLY A 71 14.62 -1.51 8.20
CA GLY A 71 15.63 -0.90 9.04
C GLY A 71 15.27 0.50 9.52
N SER A 72 15.99 0.97 10.55
CA SER A 72 15.91 2.38 10.97
C SER A 72 16.30 3.33 9.82
N ARG A 73 15.86 4.59 9.91
CA ARG A 73 16.21 5.64 8.93
C ARG A 73 17.73 5.84 8.75
N LEU A 74 18.54 5.45 9.73
CA LEU A 74 20.00 5.51 9.67
C LEU A 74 20.59 4.34 8.86
N SER A 75 20.09 3.13 9.11
CA SER A 75 20.53 1.92 8.42
C SER A 75 20.15 1.93 6.93
N GLY A 76 18.98 2.50 6.60
CA GLY A 76 18.47 2.53 5.22
C GLY A 76 18.12 1.16 4.64
N ARG A 77 18.08 0.10 5.46
CA ARG A 77 17.69 -1.26 5.02
C ARG A 77 16.22 -1.24 4.59
N PRO A 78 15.89 -1.71 3.37
CA PRO A 78 14.51 -1.84 2.93
C PRO A 78 13.84 -3.01 3.65
N ALA A 79 12.49 -2.97 3.71
CA ALA A 79 11.72 -4.17 4.03
C ALA A 79 11.43 -4.94 2.76
N VAL A 80 11.46 -6.26 2.85
CA VAL A 80 11.20 -7.15 1.74
C VAL A 80 10.13 -8.17 2.10
N TYR A 81 9.17 -8.32 1.19
CA TYR A 81 8.08 -9.25 1.28
C TYR A 81 8.09 -10.17 0.06
N HIS A 82 7.88 -11.46 0.30
CA HIS A 82 7.60 -12.43 -0.75
C HIS A 82 6.10 -12.65 -0.84
N VAL A 83 5.60 -12.67 -2.07
CA VAL A 83 4.24 -13.07 -2.39
C VAL A 83 4.33 -14.44 -3.01
N LEU A 84 3.73 -15.41 -2.34
CA LEU A 84 3.68 -16.81 -2.74
C LEU A 84 2.27 -17.13 -3.21
N ASP A 85 2.17 -18.07 -4.13
CA ASP A 85 0.91 -18.68 -4.50
C ASP A 85 0.43 -19.63 -3.38
N PRO A 86 -0.78 -20.22 -3.49
CA PRO A 86 -1.31 -21.16 -2.50
C PRO A 86 -0.47 -22.43 -2.32
N TYR A 87 0.33 -22.79 -3.33
CA TYR A 87 1.18 -23.97 -3.38
C TYR A 87 2.64 -23.68 -2.95
N GLY A 88 2.95 -22.44 -2.58
CA GLY A 88 4.28 -21.99 -2.17
C GLY A 88 5.21 -21.54 -3.30
N ALA A 89 4.76 -21.51 -4.56
CA ALA A 89 5.53 -20.96 -5.66
C ALA A 89 5.61 -19.43 -5.57
N PRO A 90 6.77 -18.80 -5.85
CA PRO A 90 6.89 -17.35 -5.79
C PRO A 90 6.10 -16.70 -6.94
N LEU A 91 5.20 -15.77 -6.61
CA LEU A 91 4.52 -14.90 -7.57
C LEU A 91 5.29 -13.60 -7.80
N GLY A 92 5.97 -13.12 -6.76
CA GLY A 92 6.78 -11.91 -6.85
C GLY A 92 7.33 -11.45 -5.52
N ARG A 93 8.09 -10.36 -5.58
CA ARG A 93 8.75 -9.71 -4.44
C ARG A 93 8.30 -8.26 -4.36
N ILE A 94 7.91 -7.83 -3.16
CA ILE A 94 7.58 -6.42 -2.88
C ILE A 94 8.62 -5.87 -1.94
N THR A 95 9.29 -4.80 -2.34
CA THR A 95 10.31 -4.12 -1.55
C THR A 95 9.84 -2.73 -1.17
N LEU A 96 9.81 -2.46 0.13
CA LEU A 96 9.52 -1.15 0.69
C LEU A 96 10.81 -0.48 1.15
N ARG A 97 11.17 0.63 0.51
CA ARG A 97 12.29 1.47 0.92
C ARG A 97 11.81 2.78 1.53
N ARG A 98 12.22 3.04 2.78
CA ARG A 98 11.98 4.31 3.46
C ARG A 98 13.08 5.32 3.14
N ARG A 99 12.75 6.62 3.24
CA ARG A 99 13.74 7.70 3.16
C ARG A 99 14.82 7.51 4.23
N ARG A 100 16.09 7.60 3.82
CA ARG A 100 17.23 7.64 4.75
C ARG A 100 17.32 9.02 5.39
N ALA A 101 17.65 9.08 6.67
CA ALA A 101 17.96 10.36 7.32
C ALA A 101 19.11 11.05 6.54
N PHE A 102 19.04 12.36 6.36
CA PHE A 102 20.04 13.19 5.68
C PHE A 102 20.26 12.93 4.18
N ARG A 103 19.47 12.08 3.51
CA ARG A 103 19.45 12.00 2.04
C ARG A 103 18.12 12.48 1.47
N TRP A 104 18.21 13.10 0.30
CA TRP A 104 17.07 13.43 -0.54
C TRP A 104 16.52 12.13 -1.13
N GLY A 105 15.24 11.85 -0.88
CA GLY A 105 14.62 10.60 -1.32
C GLY A 105 13.18 10.46 -0.83
N ARG A 106 12.37 9.69 -1.55
CA ARG A 106 10.96 9.41 -1.25
C ARG A 106 10.78 7.97 -0.78
N ARG A 107 9.66 7.69 -0.09
CA ARG A 107 9.24 6.31 0.14
C ARG A 107 9.01 5.66 -1.23
N CYS A 108 9.66 4.53 -1.46
CA CYS A 108 9.64 3.83 -2.73
C CYS A 108 9.14 2.41 -2.49
N TRP A 109 8.12 2.04 -3.24
CA TRP A 109 7.60 0.69 -3.33
C TRP A 109 8.13 0.11 -4.64
N THR A 110 8.78 -1.04 -4.58
CA THR A 110 9.22 -1.76 -5.78
C THR A 110 8.52 -3.11 -5.80
N VAL A 111 7.97 -3.47 -6.94
CA VAL A 111 7.24 -4.72 -7.14
C VAL A 111 7.94 -5.44 -8.28
N GLU A 112 8.50 -6.59 -7.97
CA GLU A 112 9.25 -7.44 -8.87
C GLU A 112 8.42 -8.72 -9.07
N PRO A 113 7.51 -8.75 -10.06
CA PRO A 113 6.83 -9.99 -10.41
C PRO A 113 7.85 -11.03 -10.90
N VAL A 114 7.55 -12.33 -10.71
CA VAL A 114 8.34 -13.39 -11.33
C VAL A 114 8.22 -13.34 -12.85
N ASP A 115 7.00 -13.13 -13.33
CA ASP A 115 6.69 -12.93 -14.74
C ASP A 115 6.19 -11.51 -14.99
N GLY A 116 7.01 -10.69 -15.66
CA GLY A 116 6.61 -9.36 -16.13
C GLY A 116 7.57 -8.22 -15.77
N PRO A 117 7.14 -6.96 -15.98
CA PRO A 117 8.00 -5.80 -15.76
C PRO A 117 8.12 -5.45 -14.27
N VAL A 118 9.33 -5.06 -13.85
CA VAL A 118 9.56 -4.50 -12.51
C VAL A 118 8.90 -3.13 -12.38
N LEU A 119 8.02 -2.97 -11.39
CA LEU A 119 7.29 -1.74 -11.16
C LEU A 119 7.84 -0.95 -9.97
N ARG A 120 8.03 0.35 -10.14
CA ARG A 120 8.48 1.26 -9.07
C ARG A 120 7.44 2.35 -8.81
N GLY A 121 6.91 2.35 -7.59
CA GLY A 121 5.97 3.33 -7.05
C GLY A 121 6.66 4.31 -6.11
N TYR A 122 6.64 5.59 -6.43
CA TYR A 122 7.12 6.64 -5.53
C TYR A 122 5.94 7.32 -4.83
N GLN A 123 5.98 7.38 -3.49
CA GLN A 123 4.96 8.09 -2.72
C GLN A 123 5.19 9.60 -2.81
N GLY A 124 4.17 10.33 -3.28
CA GLY A 124 4.13 11.79 -3.36
C GLY A 124 4.75 12.38 -4.64
N ARG A 125 4.17 13.48 -5.14
CA ARG A 125 4.73 14.29 -6.23
C ARG A 125 5.76 15.29 -5.69
N LEU A 126 6.95 15.37 -6.31
CA LEU A 126 7.98 16.39 -5.99
C LEU A 126 7.40 17.81 -6.05
N VAL A 127 6.62 18.11 -7.08
CA VAL A 127 5.94 19.42 -7.27
C VAL A 127 5.02 19.75 -6.11
N TRP A 128 4.31 18.76 -5.56
CA TRP A 128 3.41 19.01 -4.44
C TRP A 128 4.16 19.16 -3.12
N TRP A 129 5.28 18.46 -2.93
CA TRP A 129 6.16 18.75 -1.80
C TRP A 129 6.70 20.19 -1.88
N ALA A 130 7.10 20.66 -3.07
CA ALA A 130 7.56 22.03 -3.27
C ALA A 130 6.48 23.09 -3.02
N LEU A 131 5.20 22.79 -3.29
CA LEU A 131 4.07 23.67 -2.97
C LEU A 131 3.60 23.55 -1.51
N TRP A 132 3.72 22.37 -0.91
CA TRP A 132 3.38 22.09 0.49
C TRP A 132 4.31 22.81 1.47
N TRP A 133 5.62 22.86 1.20
CA TRP A 133 6.57 23.52 2.10
C TRP A 133 6.24 25.02 2.36
N PRO A 134 5.92 25.85 1.35
CA PRO A 134 5.59 27.26 1.57
C PRO A 134 4.12 27.51 1.96
N LEU A 135 3.14 26.75 1.46
CA LEU A 135 1.71 27.00 1.76
C LEU A 135 1.13 26.05 2.82
N GLY A 136 1.44 24.77 2.71
CA GLY A 136 0.87 23.74 3.60
C GLY A 136 1.45 23.78 5.00
N LEU A 137 2.75 24.04 5.15
CA LEU A 137 3.41 24.12 6.46
C LEU A 137 2.89 25.26 7.36
N PRO A 138 2.74 26.52 6.90
CA PRO A 138 2.17 27.57 7.75
C PRO A 138 0.70 27.33 8.09
N VAL A 139 -0.10 26.81 7.15
CA VAL A 139 -1.50 26.44 7.42
C VAL A 139 -1.58 25.28 8.42
N TYR A 140 -0.71 24.28 8.30
CA TYR A 140 -0.61 23.18 9.25
C TYR A 140 -0.18 23.65 10.64
N LEU A 141 0.76 24.60 10.74
CA LEU A 141 1.16 25.18 12.03
C LEU A 141 0.01 25.98 12.67
N LEU A 142 -0.75 26.71 11.86
CA LEU A 142 -1.94 27.42 12.32
C LEU A 142 -3.02 26.43 12.81
N PHE A 143 -3.26 25.36 12.05
CA PHE A 143 -4.17 24.29 12.45
C PHE A 143 -3.68 23.55 13.69
N LEU A 144 -2.38 23.28 13.82
CA LEU A 144 -1.80 22.65 15.01
C LEU A 144 -1.96 23.56 16.23
N ALA A 145 -1.73 24.86 16.08
CA ALA A 145 -1.99 25.84 17.14
C ALA A 145 -3.48 25.85 17.52
N TRP A 146 -4.38 25.79 16.53
CA TRP A 146 -5.82 25.71 16.78
C TRP A 146 -6.22 24.41 17.46
N ALA A 147 -5.73 23.25 16.98
CA ALA A 147 -5.98 21.92 17.54
C ALA A 147 -5.52 21.83 19.00
N LEU A 148 -4.38 22.43 19.34
CA LEU A 148 -3.89 22.54 20.72
C LEU A 148 -4.81 23.41 21.62
N LEU A 149 -5.53 24.37 21.03
CA LEU A 149 -6.54 25.19 21.73
C LEU A 149 -7.94 24.56 21.76
N ALA A 150 -8.26 23.65 20.83
CA ALA A 150 -9.62 23.18 20.59
C ALA A 150 -9.84 21.67 20.80
N GLU A 151 -8.84 20.92 21.30
CA GLU A 151 -8.90 19.45 21.43
C GLU A 151 -9.42 18.74 20.16
N ALA A 152 -9.05 19.23 18.98
CA ALA A 152 -9.46 18.65 17.69
C ALA A 152 -8.28 17.94 17.04
N ASP A 153 -8.42 16.64 16.74
CA ASP A 153 -7.34 15.78 16.23
C ASP A 153 -7.28 15.69 14.68
N ASP A 154 -8.10 16.48 13.98
CA ASP A 154 -8.21 16.43 12.51
C ASP A 154 -7.05 17.16 11.82
N GLY A 155 -5.91 16.47 11.74
CA GLY A 155 -4.72 16.94 11.03
C GLY A 155 -4.87 16.84 9.50
N ILE A 156 -4.53 17.92 8.79
CA ILE A 156 -4.45 17.93 7.31
C ILE A 156 -3.42 16.89 6.84
N ARG A 157 -3.92 15.80 6.25
CA ARG A 157 -3.09 14.69 5.75
C ARG A 157 -2.37 15.10 4.44
N PRO A 158 -1.04 14.94 4.33
CA PRO A 158 -0.33 15.26 3.09
C PRO A 158 -0.78 14.30 1.97
N PRO A 159 -0.93 14.76 0.71
CA PRO A 159 -1.52 13.93 -0.33
C PRO A 159 -0.62 12.76 -0.73
N ARG A 160 -1.21 11.55 -0.68
CA ARG A 160 -0.50 10.27 -0.74
C ARG A 160 -0.65 9.54 -2.08
N ARG A 161 -0.60 10.24 -3.22
CA ARG A 161 -0.68 9.56 -4.53
C ARG A 161 0.59 8.73 -4.78
N VAL A 162 0.43 7.47 -5.16
CA VAL A 162 1.52 6.57 -5.60
C VAL A 162 1.24 6.13 -7.03
N ILE A 163 2.24 6.21 -7.91
CA ILE A 163 2.13 5.74 -9.30
C ILE A 163 3.24 4.73 -9.52
N TRP A 164 2.87 3.47 -9.77
CA TRP A 164 3.80 2.40 -10.11
C TRP A 164 4.07 2.41 -11.60
N ARG A 165 5.36 2.54 -11.94
CA ARG A 165 5.83 2.62 -13.32
C ARG A 165 6.84 1.54 -13.61
N ASP A 166 6.82 1.04 -14.85
CA ASP A 166 7.85 0.14 -15.36
C ASP A 166 9.17 0.89 -15.66
N PRO A 167 10.24 0.20 -16.09
CA PRO A 167 11.49 0.84 -16.49
C PRO A 167 11.32 1.80 -17.69
N SER A 168 10.29 1.58 -18.52
CA SER A 168 9.93 2.46 -19.65
C SER A 168 9.12 3.70 -19.25
N ARG A 169 8.89 3.90 -17.94
CA ARG A 169 8.09 4.97 -17.31
C ARG A 169 6.59 4.92 -17.62
N ARG A 170 6.08 3.83 -18.19
CA ARG A 170 4.65 3.60 -18.36
C ARG A 170 4.03 3.30 -17.01
N ALA A 171 2.82 3.82 -16.76
CA ALA A 171 2.11 3.61 -15.51
C ALA A 171 1.23 2.37 -15.61
N HIS A 172 1.37 1.45 -14.64
CA HIS A 172 0.60 0.21 -14.58
C HIS A 172 -0.45 0.27 -13.48
N LEU A 173 -0.10 0.84 -12.32
CA LEU A 173 -0.99 0.99 -11.18
C LEU A 173 -0.92 2.42 -10.64
N VAL A 174 -2.07 2.96 -10.23
CA VAL A 174 -2.17 4.29 -9.60
C VAL A 174 -3.00 4.20 -8.34
N PHE A 175 -2.44 4.57 -7.20
CA PHE A 175 -3.20 4.79 -5.97
C PHE A 175 -3.62 6.26 -5.87
N ARG A 176 -4.92 6.52 -5.66
CA ARG A 176 -5.48 7.85 -5.48
C ARG A 176 -5.94 8.02 -4.03
N ALA A 177 -5.09 8.61 -3.21
CA ALA A 177 -5.37 8.81 -1.78
C ALA A 177 -6.67 9.56 -1.45
N VAL A 178 -7.18 10.44 -2.33
CA VAL A 178 -8.44 11.18 -2.09
C VAL A 178 -9.66 10.29 -2.30
N ALA A 179 -9.58 9.32 -3.22
CA ALA A 179 -10.66 8.37 -3.49
C ALA A 179 -10.41 7.00 -2.81
N GLU A 180 -9.29 6.88 -2.10
CA GLU A 180 -8.78 5.65 -1.47
C GLU A 180 -8.74 4.40 -2.37
N ASP A 181 -8.67 4.61 -3.69
CA ASP A 181 -8.75 3.55 -4.68
C ASP A 181 -7.45 3.34 -5.47
N TYR A 182 -7.33 2.15 -6.03
CA TYR A 182 -6.22 1.68 -6.82
C TYR A 182 -6.70 1.38 -8.23
N GLN A 183 -6.10 2.02 -9.23
CA GLN A 183 -6.51 1.88 -10.61
C GLN A 183 -5.44 1.13 -11.39
N LEU A 184 -5.80 -0.05 -11.86
CA LEU A 184 -4.99 -0.85 -12.76
C LEU A 184 -5.21 -0.33 -14.19
N LEU A 185 -4.16 0.27 -14.73
CA LEU A 185 -4.17 0.85 -16.07
C LEU A 185 -3.78 -0.16 -17.15
N ARG A 186 -3.11 -1.25 -16.76
CA ARG A 186 -2.66 -2.33 -17.65
C ARG A 186 -2.80 -3.67 -16.97
N HIS A 187 -3.30 -4.66 -17.70
CA HIS A 187 -3.56 -6.04 -17.24
C HIS A 187 -2.36 -6.98 -17.39
N ASP A 188 -1.16 -6.43 -17.43
CA ASP A 188 0.10 -7.18 -17.59
C ASP A 188 0.74 -7.56 -16.25
N VAL A 189 0.03 -7.35 -15.15
CA VAL A 189 0.46 -7.70 -13.80
C VAL A 189 -0.54 -8.71 -13.23
N ASP A 190 -0.03 -9.76 -12.59
CA ASP A 190 -0.87 -10.75 -11.92
C ASP A 190 -1.79 -10.07 -10.88
N PRO A 191 -3.13 -10.24 -10.97
CA PRO A 191 -4.08 -9.70 -10.01
C PRO A 191 -3.79 -10.11 -8.56
N ARG A 192 -3.26 -11.32 -8.33
CA ARG A 192 -2.89 -11.82 -6.99
C ARG A 192 -1.80 -10.96 -6.37
N LEU A 193 -0.81 -10.59 -7.18
CA LEU A 193 0.28 -9.71 -6.77
C LEU A 193 -0.20 -8.27 -6.52
N VAL A 194 -1.16 -7.79 -7.33
CA VAL A 194 -1.82 -6.48 -7.13
C VAL A 194 -2.58 -6.47 -5.80
N ASN A 195 -3.38 -7.50 -5.50
CA ASN A 195 -4.12 -7.61 -4.25
C ASN A 195 -3.17 -7.66 -3.03
N ALA A 196 -2.08 -8.43 -3.13
CA ALA A 196 -1.05 -8.48 -2.09
C ALA A 196 -0.39 -7.11 -1.85
N LEU A 197 -0.09 -6.36 -2.92
CA LEU A 197 0.45 -5.00 -2.84
C LEU A 197 -0.53 -4.03 -2.18
N ILE A 198 -1.82 -4.09 -2.53
CA ILE A 198 -2.85 -3.23 -1.95
C ILE A 198 -2.98 -3.51 -0.45
N ALA A 199 -3.12 -4.79 -0.08
CA ALA A 199 -3.19 -5.22 1.32
C ALA A 199 -1.97 -4.74 2.12
N LEU A 200 -0.77 -4.95 1.59
CA LEU A 200 0.47 -4.53 2.23
C LEU A 200 0.57 -3.00 2.32
N HIS A 201 0.23 -2.26 1.26
CA HIS A 201 0.24 -0.80 1.28
C HIS A 201 -0.72 -0.24 2.33
N GLN A 202 -1.95 -0.75 2.37
CA GLN A 202 -2.97 -0.37 3.34
C GLN A 202 -2.57 -0.75 4.76
N SER A 203 -1.82 -1.83 4.99
CA SER A 203 -1.30 -2.19 6.32
C SER A 203 -0.32 -1.16 6.92
N TYR A 204 0.16 -0.23 6.08
CA TYR A 204 1.05 0.86 6.45
C TYR A 204 0.42 2.24 6.35
N ASP A 205 -0.63 2.38 5.54
CA ASP A 205 -1.21 3.66 5.15
C ASP A 205 -2.72 3.62 5.36
N CYS A 206 -3.12 3.24 6.58
CA CYS A 206 -4.52 2.99 6.92
C CYS A 206 -5.34 4.29 6.87
N PRO A 207 -6.60 4.21 6.42
CA PRO A 207 -7.57 5.27 6.65
C PRO A 207 -7.79 5.42 8.15
N GLU A 208 -8.22 6.61 8.54
CA GLU A 208 -8.48 6.98 9.93
C GLU A 208 -9.51 6.06 10.58
N GLU A 209 -10.48 5.62 9.77
CA GLU A 209 -11.55 4.68 10.13
C GLU A 209 -11.04 3.29 10.56
N ALA A 210 -9.80 2.91 10.21
CA ALA A 210 -9.23 1.60 10.53
C ALA A 210 -8.44 1.56 11.86
N GLY A 211 -8.38 2.68 12.59
CA GLY A 211 -7.70 2.77 13.90
C GLY A 211 -6.16 2.70 13.84
N ALA A 212 -5.51 2.87 15.01
CA ALA A 212 -4.05 3.00 15.12
C ALA A 212 -3.24 1.76 14.69
N GLY A 213 -3.90 0.61 14.56
CA GLY A 213 -3.33 -0.65 14.10
C GLY A 213 -3.54 -0.95 12.62
N GLY A 214 -4.52 -0.30 11.97
CA GLY A 214 -5.02 -0.74 10.67
C GLY A 214 -5.62 -2.14 10.68
N TRP A 215 -5.94 -2.65 9.50
CA TRP A 215 -6.47 -4.02 9.34
C TRP A 215 -5.54 -5.12 9.86
N TYR A 216 -4.23 -4.86 9.92
CA TYR A 216 -3.23 -5.86 10.36
C TYR A 216 -2.98 -5.81 11.88
N GLY A 217 -3.37 -4.74 12.55
CA GLY A 217 -3.14 -4.53 13.99
C GLY A 217 -4.32 -4.91 14.88
N THR A 218 -5.49 -5.13 14.29
CA THR A 218 -6.69 -5.74 14.89
C THR A 218 -6.56 -7.25 14.94
#